data_AF-A0AAU8THI1-F1
#
_entry.id   AF-A0AAU8THI1-F1
#
_cell.length_a   1.000
_cell.length_b   1.000
_cell.length_c   1.000
_cell.angle_alpha   90.00
_cell.angle_beta   90.00
_cell.angle_gamma   90.00
#
_symmetry.space_group_name_H-M   'P 1'
#
loop_
_entity.id
_entity.type
_entity.pdbx_description
1 polymer ?
#
loop_
_entity_poly.entity_id
_entity_poly.type
_entity_poly.pdbx_seq_one_letter_code
_entity_poly.pdbx_strand_id
1 'polypeptide(L)'
;MKADLLLEQQAREKKKRVAYTFYGVALVCCLLSVLITRENFQPTIWSNGFAIICAGSLTLGFVIRLQPFVAQIWKTVFGKLLLALCSAFTAVVASLPARHVVSGAMHLPVGDFPTTLTFWTILCYPAVAIGLATAILLVVYVLLLVIAALTVFSTHPPFDWLIRGAADLLPSRWVSHRRLVDGRWRLAMVMFADAFAAAILSVVAAYSLTGWYRTVDQPNLVRIFAYWADYESSTGYPGIEKEPFRLLENGVVSYARPGKWDVDIRVACLKGLSCPQS
;
A
#
# COMPACT_ATOMS: atom_id res chain seq x y z
N MET A 1 37.48 -8.39 10.96
CA MET A 1 37.22 -7.09 10.30
C MET A 1 37.44 -7.10 8.79
N LYS A 2 38.63 -7.40 8.23
CA LYS A 2 38.80 -7.48 6.76
C LYS A 2 38.04 -8.66 6.12
N ALA A 3 38.02 -9.83 6.76
CA ALA A 3 37.30 -11.00 6.26
C ALA A 3 35.77 -10.79 6.23
N ASP A 4 35.21 -10.16 7.28
CA ASP A 4 33.77 -9.88 7.37
C ASP A 4 33.31 -8.91 6.27
N LEU A 5 34.11 -7.88 5.99
CA LEU A 5 33.83 -6.93 4.92
C LEU A 5 33.85 -7.60 3.53
N LEU A 6 34.78 -8.54 3.31
CA LEU A 6 34.84 -9.29 2.05
C LEU A 6 33.63 -10.21 1.88
N LEU A 7 33.23 -10.91 2.94
CA LEU A 7 32.02 -11.76 2.93
C LEU A 7 30.75 -10.93 2.67
N GLU A 8 30.63 -9.75 3.27
CA GLU A 8 29.48 -8.87 3.04
C GLU A 8 29.44 -8.34 1.60
N GLN A 9 30.60 -7.99 1.03
CA GLN A 9 30.71 -7.58 -0.37
C GLN A 9 30.30 -8.71 -1.33
N GLN A 10 30.82 -9.93 -1.12
CA GLN A 10 30.45 -11.10 -1.93
C GLN A 10 28.94 -11.40 -1.85
N ALA A 11 28.35 -11.31 -0.66
CA ALA A 11 26.91 -11.50 -0.48
C ALA A 11 26.10 -10.44 -1.24
N ARG A 12 26.52 -9.17 -1.23
CA ARG A 12 25.87 -8.08 -1.97
C ARG A 12 25.98 -8.29 -3.49
N GLU A 13 27.12 -8.73 -4.00
CA GLU A 13 27.28 -9.03 -5.42
C GLU A 13 26.43 -10.22 -5.87
N LYS A 14 26.37 -11.28 -5.06
CA LYS A 14 25.50 -12.43 -5.33
C LYS A 14 24.03 -12.00 -5.43
N LYS A 15 23.54 -11.18 -4.48
CA LYS A 15 22.17 -10.63 -4.53
C LYS A 15 21.90 -9.81 -5.79
N LYS A 16 22.85 -8.95 -6.19
CA LYS A 16 22.72 -8.17 -7.44
C LYS A 16 22.64 -9.08 -8.66
N ARG A 17 23.47 -10.12 -8.74
CA ARG A 17 23.43 -11.09 -9.85
C ARG A 17 22.08 -11.80 -9.93
N VAL A 18 21.54 -12.25 -8.79
CA VAL A 18 20.22 -12.88 -8.69
C VAL A 18 19.11 -11.93 -9.15
N ALA A 19 19.15 -10.66 -8.74
CA ALA A 19 18.17 -9.67 -9.21
C ALA A 19 18.23 -9.48 -10.74
N TYR A 20 19.43 -9.40 -11.32
CA TYR A 20 19.57 -9.29 -12.78
C TYR A 20 19.10 -10.54 -13.52
N THR A 21 19.29 -11.74 -12.97
CA THR A 21 18.73 -12.95 -13.57
C THR A 21 17.21 -12.92 -13.60
N PHE A 22 16.57 -12.40 -12.54
CA PHE A 22 15.11 -12.23 -12.53
C PHE A 22 14.62 -11.24 -13.59
N TYR A 23 15.32 -10.12 -13.81
CA TYR A 23 14.98 -9.21 -14.90
C TYR A 23 15.19 -9.83 -16.29
N GLY A 24 16.23 -10.66 -16.45
CA GLY A 24 16.42 -11.42 -17.69
C GLY A 24 15.28 -12.40 -17.97
N VAL A 25 14.87 -13.16 -16.95
CA VAL A 25 13.71 -14.07 -17.03
C VAL A 25 12.44 -13.29 -17.38
N ALA A 26 12.21 -12.15 -16.71
CA ALA A 26 11.07 -11.29 -16.98
C ALA A 26 11.02 -10.83 -18.44
N LEU A 27 12.16 -10.39 -18.99
CA LEU A 27 12.24 -9.94 -20.38
C LEU A 27 11.91 -11.07 -21.35
N VAL A 28 12.47 -12.27 -21.14
CA VAL A 28 12.18 -13.44 -21.98
C VAL A 28 10.69 -13.81 -21.89
N CYS A 29 10.12 -13.85 -20.70
CA CYS A 29 8.69 -14.14 -20.51
C CYS A 29 7.80 -13.06 -21.15
N CYS A 30 8.19 -11.79 -21.11
CA CYS A 30 7.47 -10.70 -21.76
C CYS A 30 7.46 -10.89 -23.29
N LEU A 31 8.63 -11.16 -23.88
CA LEU A 31 8.74 -11.42 -25.32
C LEU A 31 7.93 -12.65 -25.74
N LEU A 32 8.00 -13.74 -24.97
CA LEU A 32 7.19 -14.95 -25.22
C LEU A 32 5.69 -14.66 -25.10
N SER A 33 5.27 -13.89 -24.10
CA SER A 33 3.87 -13.50 -23.94
C SER A 33 3.37 -12.72 -25.16
N VAL A 34 4.15 -11.75 -25.64
CA VAL A 34 3.81 -10.97 -26.85
C VAL A 34 3.77 -11.86 -28.09
N LEU A 35 4.74 -12.75 -28.29
CA LEU A 35 4.79 -13.66 -29.44
C LEU A 35 3.62 -14.64 -29.49
N ILE A 36 3.15 -15.10 -28.34
CA ILE A 36 2.00 -16.01 -28.22
C ILE A 36 0.67 -15.26 -28.38
N THR A 37 0.67 -13.95 -28.16
CA THR A 37 -0.53 -13.14 -28.34
C THR A 37 -0.82 -13.03 -29.84
N ARG A 38 -1.88 -13.72 -30.30
CA ARG A 38 -2.24 -13.90 -31.72
C ARG A 38 -2.91 -12.64 -32.31
N GLU A 39 -3.19 -12.67 -33.61
CA GLU A 39 -3.64 -11.58 -34.52
C GLU A 39 -4.68 -10.55 -34.01
N ASN A 40 -5.38 -10.79 -32.89
CA ASN A 40 -6.34 -9.85 -32.31
C ASN A 40 -5.99 -9.35 -30.89
N PHE A 41 -4.74 -9.50 -30.45
CA PHE A 41 -4.31 -9.14 -29.09
C PHE A 41 -5.12 -9.80 -27.96
N GLN A 42 -5.83 -10.90 -28.27
CA GLN A 42 -6.65 -11.59 -27.30
C GLN A 42 -5.76 -12.40 -26.35
N PRO A 43 -5.88 -12.20 -25.03
CA PRO A 43 -5.06 -12.92 -24.06
C PRO A 43 -5.44 -14.41 -24.08
N THR A 44 -4.44 -15.26 -24.32
CA THR A 44 -4.55 -16.70 -24.17
C THR A 44 -4.19 -17.10 -22.74
N ILE A 45 -4.60 -18.30 -22.29
CA ILE A 45 -4.20 -18.84 -20.98
C ILE A 45 -2.68 -18.86 -20.84
N TRP A 46 -1.97 -19.21 -21.91
CA TRP A 46 -0.51 -19.24 -21.96
C TRP A 46 0.11 -17.84 -21.86
N SER A 47 -0.39 -16.86 -22.63
CA SER A 47 0.14 -15.48 -22.56
C SER A 47 -0.09 -14.86 -21.18
N ASN A 48 -1.23 -15.17 -20.54
CA ASN A 48 -1.52 -14.77 -19.15
C ASN A 48 -0.55 -15.43 -18.17
N GLY A 49 -0.29 -16.73 -18.31
CA GLY A 49 0.69 -17.44 -17.49
C GLY A 49 2.08 -16.81 -17.57
N PHE A 50 2.56 -16.50 -18.79
CA PHE A 50 3.84 -15.81 -18.98
C PHE A 50 3.85 -14.38 -18.44
N ALA A 51 2.74 -13.65 -18.56
CA ALA A 51 2.60 -12.31 -17.99
C ALA A 51 2.69 -12.31 -16.45
N ILE A 52 2.07 -13.31 -15.80
CA ILE A 52 2.16 -13.49 -14.34
C ILE A 52 3.60 -13.79 -13.92
N ILE A 53 4.30 -14.69 -14.63
CA ILE A 53 5.70 -15.01 -14.35
C ILE A 53 6.60 -13.78 -14.57
N CYS A 54 6.34 -13.01 -15.63
CA CYS A 54 7.04 -11.76 -15.91
C CYS A 54 6.86 -10.75 -14.77
N ALA A 55 5.61 -10.50 -14.35
CA ALA A 55 5.30 -9.62 -13.23
C ALA A 55 5.96 -10.11 -11.92
N GLY A 56 5.83 -11.41 -11.60
CA GLY A 56 6.44 -12.00 -10.41
C GLY A 56 7.95 -11.87 -10.39
N SER A 57 8.62 -12.12 -11.51
CA SER A 57 10.08 -12.00 -11.60
C SER A 57 10.57 -10.55 -11.51
N LEU A 58 9.89 -9.58 -12.15
CA LEU A 58 10.23 -8.15 -12.02
C LEU A 58 10.08 -7.66 -10.58
N THR A 59 8.96 -7.99 -9.95
CA THR A 59 8.69 -7.58 -8.57
C THR A 59 9.69 -8.19 -7.59
N LEU A 60 10.03 -9.47 -7.74
CA LEU A 60 11.08 -10.12 -6.93
C LEU A 60 12.46 -9.49 -7.13
N GLY A 61 12.84 -9.22 -8.38
CA GLY A 61 14.11 -8.56 -8.69
C GLY A 61 14.21 -7.17 -8.04
N PHE A 62 13.12 -6.40 -8.08
CA PHE A 62 13.01 -5.09 -7.46
C PHE A 62 13.10 -5.18 -5.93
N VAL A 63 12.36 -6.09 -5.29
CA VAL A 63 12.37 -6.26 -3.83
C VAL A 63 13.76 -6.68 -3.33
N ILE A 64 14.45 -7.59 -4.01
CA ILE A 64 15.81 -8.02 -3.64
C ILE A 64 16.78 -6.83 -3.65
N ARG A 65 16.62 -5.90 -4.60
CA ARG A 65 17.47 -4.71 -4.70
C ARG A 65 17.09 -3.60 -3.74
N LEU A 66 15.79 -3.44 -3.46
CA LEU A 66 15.30 -2.45 -2.51
C LEU A 66 15.59 -2.84 -1.05
N GLN A 67 15.55 -4.14 -0.74
CA GLN A 67 15.78 -4.71 0.59
C GLN A 67 17.00 -4.10 1.33
N PRO A 68 18.23 -4.06 0.78
CA PRO A 68 19.38 -3.53 1.50
C PRO A 68 19.24 -2.05 1.85
N PHE A 69 18.62 -1.24 0.98
CA PHE A 69 18.41 0.19 1.25
C PHE A 69 17.40 0.38 2.38
N VAL A 70 16.27 -0.32 2.31
CA VAL A 70 15.23 -0.26 3.35
C VAL A 70 15.76 -0.79 4.68
N ALA A 71 16.52 -1.89 4.67
CA ALA A 71 17.15 -2.44 5.86
C ALA A 71 18.19 -1.51 6.49
N GLN A 72 18.93 -0.74 5.68
CA GLN A 72 19.85 0.29 6.18
C GLN A 72 19.09 1.42 6.86
N ILE A 73 18.02 1.92 6.23
CA ILE A 73 17.16 2.97 6.81
C ILE A 73 16.57 2.50 8.15
N TRP A 74 16.02 1.28 8.21
CA TRP A 74 15.41 0.74 9.44
C TRP A 74 16.37 0.53 10.61
N LYS A 75 17.67 0.35 10.36
CA LYS A 75 18.67 0.23 11.43
C LYS A 75 18.92 1.58 12.12
N THR A 76 18.67 2.70 11.45
CA THR A 76 18.91 4.03 12.01
C THR A 76 17.79 4.43 12.98
N VAL A 77 18.12 5.26 13.99
CA VAL A 77 17.14 5.83 14.92
C VAL A 77 16.09 6.64 14.15
N PHE A 78 16.54 7.40 13.16
CA PHE A 78 15.66 8.17 12.28
C PHE A 78 14.65 7.28 11.54
N GLY A 79 15.08 6.14 10.99
CA GLY A 79 14.19 5.21 10.32
C GLY A 79 13.15 4.57 11.24
N LYS A 80 13.51 4.29 12.50
CA LYS A 80 12.56 3.81 13.51
C LYS A 80 11.53 4.87 13.88
N LEU A 81 11.98 6.11 14.08
CA LEU A 81 11.09 7.24 14.36
C LEU A 81 10.12 7.49 13.20
N LEU A 82 10.63 7.47 11.96
CA LEU A 82 9.80 7.61 10.76
C LEU A 82 8.78 6.48 10.64
N LEU A 83 9.17 5.24 10.92
CA LEU A 83 8.25 4.10 10.91
C LEU A 83 7.14 4.25 11.97
N ALA A 84 7.50 4.69 13.19
CA ALA A 84 6.52 4.95 14.24
C ALA A 84 5.55 6.07 13.85
N LEU A 85 6.06 7.16 13.27
CA LEU A 85 5.24 8.27 12.75
C LEU A 85 4.32 7.80 11.62
N CYS A 86 4.82 7.05 10.64
CA CYS A 86 4.01 6.49 9.57
C CYS A 86 2.93 5.54 10.10
N SER A 87 3.24 4.70 11.09
CA SER A 87 2.28 3.81 11.74
C SER A 87 1.18 4.58 12.47
N ALA A 88 1.56 5.57 13.29
CA ALA A 88 0.60 6.43 13.99
C ALA A 88 -0.29 7.21 13.01
N PHE A 89 0.31 7.79 11.97
CA PHE A 89 -0.41 8.47 10.90
C PHE A 89 -1.39 7.53 10.18
N THR A 90 -0.95 6.31 9.86
CA THR A 90 -1.80 5.28 9.23
C THR A 90 -3.00 4.94 10.13
N ALA A 91 -2.80 4.82 11.44
CA ALA A 91 -3.89 4.57 12.38
C ALA A 91 -4.91 5.72 12.42
N VAL A 92 -4.45 6.98 12.40
CA VAL A 92 -5.33 8.15 12.33
C VAL A 92 -6.12 8.17 11.02
N VAL A 93 -5.45 7.96 9.88
CA VAL A 93 -6.11 7.93 8.57
C VAL A 93 -7.07 6.75 8.45
N ALA A 94 -6.77 5.59 9.05
CA ALA A 94 -7.65 4.42 9.09
C ALA A 94 -8.97 4.67 9.84
N SER A 95 -9.02 5.65 10.75
CA SER A 95 -10.26 6.02 11.42
C SER A 95 -11.27 6.67 10.46
N LEU A 96 -10.83 7.30 9.36
CA LEU A 96 -11.70 7.97 8.40
C LEU A 96 -12.62 6.98 7.64
N PRO A 97 -12.10 5.95 6.94
CA PRO A 97 -12.97 4.97 6.29
C PRO A 97 -13.77 4.16 7.31
N ALA A 98 -13.23 3.89 8.51
CA ALA A 98 -13.99 3.24 9.58
C ALA A 98 -15.22 4.06 10.00
N ARG A 99 -15.07 5.39 10.17
CA ARG A 99 -16.20 6.29 10.43
C ARG A 99 -17.23 6.27 9.30
N HIS A 100 -16.78 6.25 8.05
CA HIS A 100 -17.68 6.16 6.90
C HIS A 100 -18.48 4.85 6.89
N VAL A 101 -17.82 3.70 7.11
CA VAL A 101 -18.48 2.39 7.15
C VAL A 101 -19.46 2.29 8.33
N VAL A 102 -19.06 2.75 9.52
CA VAL A 102 -19.91 2.67 10.72
C VAL A 102 -21.10 3.63 10.64
N SER A 103 -20.89 4.89 10.23
CA SER A 103 -22.01 5.83 10.03
C SER A 103 -22.98 5.37 8.95
N GLY A 104 -22.47 4.84 7.83
CA GLY A 104 -23.30 4.32 6.74
C GLY A 104 -24.13 3.10 7.17
N ALA A 105 -23.60 2.24 8.03
CA ALA A 105 -24.33 1.07 8.51
C ALA A 105 -25.36 1.41 9.61
N MET A 106 -24.98 2.26 10.57
CA MET A 106 -25.81 2.56 11.73
C MET A 106 -26.82 3.69 11.49
N HIS A 107 -26.58 4.56 10.48
CA HIS A 107 -27.32 5.81 10.26
C HIS A 107 -27.39 6.71 11.51
N LEU A 108 -26.39 6.59 12.39
CA LEU A 108 -26.29 7.25 13.68
C LEU A 108 -24.90 7.89 13.84
N PRO A 109 -24.74 8.87 14.76
CA PRO A 109 -23.44 9.45 15.06
C PRO A 109 -22.45 8.38 15.52
N VAL A 110 -21.26 8.38 14.92
CA VAL A 110 -20.24 7.35 15.18
C VAL A 110 -19.63 7.44 16.58
N GLY A 111 -19.72 8.63 17.21
CA GLY A 111 -19.20 8.87 18.56
C GLY A 111 -19.85 7.98 19.61
N ASP A 112 -21.11 7.57 19.40
CA ASP A 112 -21.85 6.75 20.34
C ASP A 112 -21.40 5.27 20.35
N PHE A 113 -20.58 4.84 19.38
CA PHE A 113 -20.13 3.46 19.17
C PHE A 113 -18.59 3.33 19.22
N PRO A 114 -17.94 3.63 20.36
CA PRO A 114 -16.48 3.71 20.44
C PRO A 114 -15.80 2.35 20.22
N THR A 115 -16.39 1.25 20.69
CA THR A 115 -15.79 -0.09 20.57
C THR A 115 -15.85 -0.58 19.13
N THR A 116 -17.02 -0.44 18.49
CA THR A 116 -17.20 -0.74 17.07
C THR A 116 -16.28 0.14 16.22
N LEU A 117 -16.24 1.45 16.45
CA LEU A 117 -15.36 2.33 15.69
C LEU A 117 -13.88 1.91 15.80
N THR A 118 -13.43 1.57 17.01
CA THR A 118 -12.04 1.14 17.24
C THR A 118 -11.73 -0.16 16.51
N PHE A 119 -12.61 -1.15 16.57
CA PHE A 119 -12.42 -2.43 15.86
C PHE A 119 -12.37 -2.23 14.34
N TRP A 120 -13.30 -1.44 13.78
CA TRP A 120 -13.30 -1.14 12.34
C TRP A 120 -12.08 -0.33 11.92
N THR A 121 -11.56 0.54 12.79
CA THR A 121 -10.30 1.25 12.55
C THR A 121 -9.13 0.28 12.44
N ILE A 122 -9.06 -0.74 13.30
CA ILE A 122 -8.03 -1.79 13.24
C ILE A 122 -8.17 -2.61 11.94
N LEU A 123 -9.40 -2.94 11.50
CA LEU A 123 -9.63 -3.63 10.23
C LEU A 123 -9.29 -2.80 8.99
N CYS A 124 -9.50 -1.48 9.05
CA CYS A 124 -9.15 -0.54 7.99
C CYS A 124 -7.65 -0.22 7.95
N TYR A 125 -6.90 -0.43 9.04
CA TYR A 125 -5.46 -0.18 9.14
C TYR A 125 -4.64 -0.81 8.00
N PRO A 126 -4.71 -2.13 7.73
CA PRO A 126 -3.96 -2.74 6.63
C PRO A 126 -4.33 -2.15 5.26
N ALA A 127 -5.61 -1.82 5.06
CA ALA A 127 -6.07 -1.22 3.81
C ALA A 127 -5.42 0.14 3.56
N VAL A 128 -5.43 1.02 4.57
CA VAL A 128 -4.76 2.33 4.51
C VAL A 128 -3.25 2.18 4.38
N ALA A 129 -2.64 1.22 5.06
CA ALA A 129 -1.21 0.94 4.92
C ALA A 129 -0.85 0.53 3.48
N ILE A 130 -1.66 -0.34 2.87
CA ILE A 130 -1.52 -0.74 1.45
C ILE A 130 -1.73 0.47 0.53
N GLY A 131 -2.73 1.32 0.81
CA GLY A 131 -2.96 2.56 0.07
C GLY A 131 -1.77 3.52 0.12
N LEU A 132 -1.20 3.75 1.31
CA LEU A 132 -0.01 4.58 1.49
C LEU A 132 1.20 3.97 0.78
N ALA A 133 1.41 2.66 0.90
CA ALA A 133 2.47 1.95 0.19
C ALA A 133 2.31 2.07 -1.34
N THR A 134 1.08 2.01 -1.84
CA THR A 134 0.74 2.20 -3.27
C THR A 134 1.14 3.59 -3.73
N ALA A 135 0.78 4.63 -2.97
CA ALA A 135 1.16 6.01 -3.28
C ALA A 135 2.68 6.21 -3.28
N ILE A 136 3.39 5.63 -2.30
CA ILE A 136 4.87 5.67 -2.23
C ILE A 136 5.47 4.97 -3.45
N LEU A 137 4.99 3.78 -3.82
CA LEU A 137 5.46 3.04 -4.99
C LEU A 137 5.23 3.82 -6.29
N LEU A 138 4.10 4.52 -6.41
CA LEU A 138 3.82 5.39 -7.56
C LEU A 138 4.82 6.55 -7.63
N VAL A 139 5.12 7.20 -6.49
CA VAL A 139 6.14 8.27 -6.44
C VAL A 139 7.52 7.72 -6.83
N VAL A 140 7.89 6.56 -6.29
CA VAL A 140 9.16 5.88 -6.65
C VAL A 140 9.19 5.54 -8.13
N TYR A 141 8.09 5.05 -8.70
CA TYR A 141 7.96 4.80 -10.14
C TYR A 141 8.22 6.07 -10.97
N VAL A 142 7.55 7.18 -10.66
CA VAL A 142 7.74 8.45 -11.38
C VAL A 142 9.18 8.94 -11.24
N LEU A 143 9.76 8.91 -10.05
CA LEU A 143 11.14 9.33 -9.82
C LEU A 143 12.14 8.47 -10.61
N LEU A 144 11.96 7.14 -10.61
CA LEU A 144 12.82 6.23 -11.36
C LEU A 144 12.69 6.44 -12.87
N LEU A 145 11.49 6.72 -13.39
CA LEU A 145 11.30 7.08 -14.80
C LEU A 145 11.98 8.40 -15.15
N VAL A 146 11.87 9.42 -14.30
CA VAL A 146 12.55 10.71 -14.51
C VAL A 146 14.07 10.51 -14.52
N ILE A 147 14.61 9.73 -13.57
CA ILE A 147 16.04 9.40 -13.54
C ILE A 147 16.46 8.61 -14.79
N ALA A 148 15.67 7.61 -15.20
CA ALA A 148 15.91 6.85 -16.42
C ALA A 148 15.90 7.76 -17.67
N ALA A 149 14.92 8.64 -17.79
CA ALA A 149 14.81 9.60 -18.89
C ALA A 149 15.99 10.57 -18.92
N LEU A 150 16.37 11.14 -17.77
CA LEU A 150 17.54 12.03 -17.65
C LEU A 150 18.85 11.30 -18.00
N THR A 151 18.99 10.04 -17.60
CA THR A 151 20.19 9.24 -17.91
C THR A 151 20.26 8.89 -19.39
N VAL A 152 19.15 8.54 -20.04
CA VAL A 152 19.08 8.37 -21.50
C VAL A 152 19.37 9.69 -22.21
N PHE A 153 18.75 10.79 -21.76
CA PHE A 153 18.97 12.11 -22.35
C PHE A 153 20.43 12.56 -22.26
N SER A 154 21.11 12.21 -21.16
CA SER A 154 22.55 12.48 -20.97
C SER A 154 23.46 11.74 -21.95
N THR A 155 22.96 10.72 -22.65
CA THR A 155 23.70 9.99 -23.69
C THR A 155 23.55 10.60 -25.09
N HIS A 156 22.66 11.57 -25.27
CA HIS A 156 22.52 12.24 -26.57
C HIS A 156 23.73 13.15 -26.87
N PRO A 157 24.14 13.25 -28.15
CA PRO A 157 25.39 13.89 -28.56
C PRO A 157 25.67 15.29 -27.97
N PRO A 158 24.70 16.24 -27.90
CA PRO A 158 24.99 17.57 -27.36
C PRO A 158 25.31 17.55 -25.85
N PHE A 159 24.67 16.67 -25.08
CA PHE A 159 24.88 16.56 -23.63
C PHE A 159 26.03 15.63 -23.28
N ASP A 160 26.23 14.58 -24.08
CA ASP A 160 27.32 13.62 -23.87
C ASP A 160 28.69 14.31 -24.04
N TRP A 161 28.84 15.17 -25.04
CA TRP A 161 30.06 15.98 -25.18
C TRP A 161 30.31 16.88 -23.96
N LEU A 162 29.27 17.56 -23.45
CA LEU A 162 29.39 18.46 -22.30
C LEU A 162 29.78 17.71 -21.03
N ILE A 163 29.19 16.53 -20.81
CA ILE A 163 29.47 15.72 -19.61
C ILE A 163 30.84 15.06 -19.71
N ARG A 164 31.25 14.59 -20.89
CA ARG A 164 32.63 14.11 -21.11
C ARG A 164 33.64 15.22 -20.91
N GLY A 165 33.39 16.41 -21.46
CA GLY A 165 34.25 17.58 -21.26
C GLY A 165 34.35 18.02 -19.79
N ALA A 166 33.23 18.02 -19.06
CA ALA A 166 33.25 18.27 -17.61
C ALA A 166 33.99 17.17 -16.83
N ALA A 167 33.86 15.91 -17.26
CA ALA A 167 34.56 14.78 -16.65
C ALA A 167 36.08 14.83 -16.90
N ASP A 168 36.52 15.30 -18.07
CA ASP A 168 37.95 15.46 -18.41
C ASP A 168 38.63 16.55 -17.56
N LEU A 169 37.86 17.50 -17.02
CA LEU A 169 38.35 18.53 -16.08
C LEU A 169 38.54 18.00 -14.64
N LEU A 170 37.97 16.84 -14.31
CA LEU A 170 38.10 16.23 -12.99
C LEU A 170 39.41 15.41 -12.87
N PRO A 171 40.10 15.42 -11.72
CA PRO A 171 41.37 14.73 -11.55
C PRO A 171 41.27 13.21 -11.83
N SER A 172 42.17 12.70 -12.68
CA SER A 172 42.21 11.30 -13.16
C SER A 172 42.31 10.21 -12.08
N ARG A 173 42.54 10.60 -10.82
CA ARG A 173 42.58 9.68 -9.65
C ARG A 173 41.22 9.08 -9.31
N TRP A 174 40.12 9.62 -9.86
CA TRP A 174 38.79 9.12 -9.60
C TRP A 174 38.46 7.98 -10.58
N VAL A 175 38.73 6.73 -10.17
CA VAL A 175 38.40 5.47 -10.88
C VAL A 175 36.90 5.37 -11.25
N SER A 176 36.05 6.23 -10.69
CA SER A 176 34.65 6.41 -11.06
C SER A 176 34.42 7.00 -12.46
N HIS A 177 35.43 7.63 -13.09
CA HIS A 177 35.32 8.31 -14.38
C HIS A 177 34.81 7.41 -15.52
N ARG A 178 35.50 6.30 -15.82
CA ARG A 178 35.07 5.38 -16.89
C ARG A 178 33.78 4.64 -16.56
N ARG A 179 33.58 4.31 -15.27
CA ARG A 179 32.36 3.65 -14.79
C ARG A 179 31.10 4.53 -14.94
N LEU A 180 31.25 5.86 -14.80
CA LEU A 180 30.15 6.81 -14.93
C LEU A 180 29.70 7.04 -16.37
N VAL A 181 30.60 6.93 -17.35
CA VAL A 181 30.29 7.13 -18.77
C VAL A 181 29.83 5.82 -19.41
N ASP A 182 30.57 4.72 -19.23
CA ASP A 182 30.26 3.43 -19.85
C ASP A 182 29.06 2.72 -19.18
N GLY A 183 28.75 3.10 -17.94
CA GLY A 183 27.67 2.48 -17.14
C GLY A 183 26.28 3.09 -17.35
N ARG A 184 26.15 4.20 -18.09
CA ARG A 184 24.89 4.98 -18.19
C ARG A 184 23.74 4.18 -18.77
N TRP A 185 23.99 3.50 -19.89
CA TRP A 185 22.96 2.68 -20.55
C TRP A 185 22.48 1.55 -19.64
N ARG A 186 23.42 0.87 -18.97
CA ARG A 186 23.10 -0.18 -18.02
C ARG A 186 22.30 0.36 -16.85
N LEU A 187 22.68 1.52 -16.30
CA LEU A 187 21.93 2.19 -15.24
C LEU A 187 20.50 2.53 -15.70
N ALA A 188 20.35 3.14 -16.88
CA ALA A 188 19.05 3.51 -17.44
C ALA A 188 18.12 2.30 -17.60
N MET A 189 18.61 1.21 -18.20
CA MET A 189 17.85 -0.04 -18.34
C MET A 189 17.41 -0.61 -17.00
N VAL A 190 18.29 -0.55 -16.01
CA VAL A 190 18.04 -1.06 -14.66
C VAL A 190 17.01 -0.21 -13.91
N MET A 191 17.10 1.12 -14.02
CA MET A 191 16.11 2.04 -13.44
C MET A 191 14.75 1.92 -14.13
N PHE A 192 14.74 1.71 -15.45
CA PHE A 192 13.52 1.47 -16.21
C PHE A 192 12.82 0.17 -15.77
N ALA A 193 13.59 -0.91 -15.59
CA ALA A 193 13.06 -2.18 -15.08
C ALA A 193 12.51 -2.03 -13.64
N ASP A 194 13.23 -1.31 -12.77
CA ASP A 194 12.77 -1.01 -11.41
C ASP A 194 11.49 -0.16 -11.42
N ALA A 195 11.40 0.83 -12.32
CA ALA A 195 10.21 1.64 -12.50
C ALA A 195 9.02 0.77 -12.90
N PHE A 196 9.17 -0.08 -13.91
CA PHE A 196 8.09 -0.97 -14.34
C PHE A 196 7.66 -1.94 -13.23
N ALA A 197 8.60 -2.49 -12.46
CA ALA A 197 8.30 -3.33 -11.30
C ALA A 197 7.51 -2.56 -10.21
N ALA A 198 7.89 -1.31 -9.92
CA ALA A 198 7.17 -0.46 -8.98
C ALA A 198 5.74 -0.14 -9.46
N ALA A 199 5.56 0.10 -10.76
CA ALA A 199 4.23 0.30 -11.36
C ALA A 199 3.35 -0.96 -11.21
N ILE A 200 3.87 -2.15 -11.55
CA ILE A 200 3.15 -3.41 -11.36
C ILE A 200 2.74 -3.59 -9.90
N LEU A 201 3.66 -3.40 -8.95
CA LEU A 201 3.36 -3.52 -7.51
C LEU A 201 2.28 -2.54 -7.08
N SER A 202 2.32 -1.29 -7.57
CA SER A 202 1.30 -0.29 -7.25
C SER A 202 -0.08 -0.70 -7.75
N VAL A 203 -0.18 -1.27 -8.96
CA VAL A 203 -1.44 -1.76 -9.52
C VAL A 203 -1.98 -2.95 -8.72
N VAL A 204 -1.12 -3.93 -8.40
CA VAL A 204 -1.50 -5.10 -7.59
C VAL A 204 -1.99 -4.67 -6.19
N ALA A 205 -1.29 -3.73 -5.57
CA ALA A 205 -1.66 -3.18 -4.27
C ALA A 205 -3.01 -2.42 -4.33
N ALA A 206 -3.25 -1.63 -5.38
CA ALA A 206 -4.53 -0.95 -5.60
C ALA A 206 -5.69 -1.93 -5.79
N TYR A 207 -5.51 -3.00 -6.59
CA TYR A 207 -6.53 -4.04 -6.72
C TYR A 207 -6.81 -4.73 -5.38
N SER A 208 -5.77 -5.03 -4.60
CA SER A 208 -5.92 -5.61 -3.26
C SER A 208 -6.72 -4.71 -2.32
N LEU A 209 -6.52 -3.40 -2.39
CA LEU A 209 -7.27 -2.41 -1.63
C LEU A 209 -8.77 -2.43 -1.97
N THR A 210 -9.12 -2.48 -3.26
CA THR A 210 -10.54 -2.55 -3.68
C THR A 210 -11.23 -3.83 -3.20
N GLY A 211 -10.52 -4.96 -3.23
CA GLY A 211 -11.02 -6.23 -2.70
C GLY A 211 -11.22 -6.17 -1.18
N TRP A 212 -10.26 -5.61 -0.45
CA TRP A 212 -10.35 -5.46 1.01
C TRP A 212 -11.52 -4.57 1.42
N TYR A 213 -11.68 -3.42 0.77
CA TYR A 213 -12.77 -2.48 1.08
C TYR A 213 -14.15 -3.14 0.95
N ARG A 214 -14.39 -3.91 -0.11
CA ARG A 214 -15.65 -4.65 -0.30
C ARG A 214 -15.94 -5.68 0.80
N THR A 215 -14.89 -6.26 1.37
CA THR A 215 -15.01 -7.23 2.47
C THR A 215 -15.33 -6.54 3.79
N VAL A 216 -14.78 -5.35 4.03
CA VAL A 216 -14.99 -4.58 5.28
C VAL A 216 -16.32 -3.80 5.25
N ASP A 217 -16.73 -3.31 4.09
CA ASP A 217 -17.95 -2.54 3.88
C ASP A 217 -19.19 -3.45 3.81
N GLN A 218 -19.50 -4.07 4.95
CA GLN A 218 -20.62 -4.99 5.12
C GLN A 218 -21.54 -4.47 6.24
N PRO A 219 -22.61 -3.73 5.91
CA PRO A 219 -23.41 -3.01 6.90
C PRO A 219 -24.07 -3.94 7.94
N ASN A 220 -24.39 -5.17 7.55
CA ASN A 220 -24.98 -6.16 8.46
C ASN A 220 -23.97 -6.61 9.53
N LEU A 221 -22.70 -6.82 9.15
CA LEU A 221 -21.65 -7.22 10.09
C LEU A 221 -21.35 -6.10 11.09
N VAL A 222 -21.35 -4.84 10.62
CA VAL A 222 -21.19 -3.67 11.47
C VAL A 222 -22.29 -3.62 12.53
N ARG A 223 -23.55 -3.73 12.11
CA ARG A 223 -24.71 -3.69 13.02
C ARG A 223 -24.72 -4.85 14.02
N ILE A 224 -24.37 -6.06 13.57
CA ILE A 224 -24.22 -7.23 14.45
C ILE A 224 -23.14 -6.97 15.50
N PHE A 225 -21.97 -6.48 15.10
CA PHE A 225 -20.91 -6.24 16.08
C PHE A 225 -21.25 -5.11 17.04
N ALA A 226 -21.84 -4.02 16.55
CA ALA A 226 -22.28 -2.91 17.39
C ALA A 226 -23.26 -3.39 18.47
N TYR A 227 -24.20 -4.27 18.11
CA TYR A 227 -25.12 -4.90 19.05
C TYR A 227 -24.40 -5.67 20.17
N TRP A 228 -23.35 -6.39 19.86
CA TRP A 228 -22.62 -7.18 20.87
C TRP A 228 -21.61 -6.35 21.67
N ALA A 229 -21.04 -5.31 21.07
CA ALA A 229 -19.92 -4.58 21.64
C ALA A 229 -20.33 -3.29 22.38
N ASP A 230 -21.33 -2.57 21.87
CA ASP A 230 -21.67 -1.24 22.38
C ASP A 230 -23.08 -1.17 23.00
N TYR A 231 -24.03 -2.03 22.61
CA TYR A 231 -25.36 -2.05 23.22
C TYR A 231 -25.36 -2.71 24.60
N GLU A 232 -26.09 -2.09 25.53
CA GLU A 232 -26.22 -2.59 26.90
C GLU A 232 -27.50 -3.42 27.05
N SER A 233 -27.44 -4.46 27.87
CA SER A 233 -28.62 -5.23 28.26
C SER A 233 -29.55 -4.39 29.14
N SER A 234 -30.86 -4.49 28.93
CA SER A 234 -31.87 -3.82 29.76
C SER A 234 -31.76 -4.26 31.23
N THR A 235 -31.16 -3.43 32.09
CA THR A 235 -31.06 -3.62 33.55
C THR A 235 -32.20 -2.97 34.34
N GLY A 236 -33.28 -2.55 33.67
CA GLY A 236 -34.44 -1.91 34.32
C GLY A 236 -34.28 -0.39 34.49
N TYR A 237 -33.53 0.25 33.59
CA TYR A 237 -33.38 1.71 33.58
C TYR A 237 -34.76 2.38 33.38
N PRO A 238 -35.13 3.39 34.20
CA PRO A 238 -36.46 3.98 34.17
C PRO A 238 -36.74 4.65 32.83
N GLY A 239 -37.94 4.39 32.27
CA GLY A 239 -38.38 4.97 31.00
C GLY A 239 -37.84 4.29 29.74
N ILE A 240 -37.07 3.21 29.86
CA ILE A 240 -36.47 2.46 28.75
C ILE A 240 -37.19 1.11 28.56
N GLU A 241 -37.42 0.71 27.30
CA GLU A 241 -37.99 -0.61 26.97
C GLU A 241 -37.07 -1.76 27.40
N LYS A 242 -37.62 -2.98 27.58
CA LYS A 242 -36.84 -4.18 27.95
C LYS A 242 -36.03 -4.77 26.78
N GLU A 243 -35.49 -3.91 25.92
CA GLU A 243 -34.67 -4.26 24.77
C GLU A 243 -33.23 -3.80 24.98
N PRO A 244 -32.24 -4.45 24.34
CA PRO A 244 -30.88 -3.93 24.30
C PRO A 244 -30.89 -2.51 23.76
N PHE A 245 -30.22 -1.61 24.47
CA PHE A 245 -30.28 -0.18 24.16
C PHE A 245 -28.90 0.48 24.23
N ARG A 246 -28.79 1.62 23.56
CA ARG A 246 -27.66 2.54 23.64
C ARG A 246 -28.20 3.95 23.84
N LEU A 247 -27.74 4.61 24.88
CA LEU A 247 -28.01 6.04 25.10
C LEU A 247 -27.07 6.84 24.20
N LEU A 248 -27.64 7.71 23.36
CA LEU A 248 -26.91 8.60 22.48
C LEU A 248 -26.69 9.95 23.18
N GLU A 249 -25.59 10.64 22.86
CA GLU A 249 -25.24 11.92 23.50
C GLU A 249 -26.31 13.02 23.34
N ASN A 250 -27.16 12.93 22.31
CA ASN A 250 -28.25 13.87 22.03
C ASN A 250 -29.54 13.60 22.83
N GLY A 251 -29.51 12.73 23.84
CA GLY A 251 -30.67 12.41 24.69
C GLY A 251 -31.69 11.46 24.01
N VAL A 252 -31.28 10.82 22.92
CA VAL A 252 -32.08 9.83 22.19
C VAL A 252 -31.61 8.42 22.57
N VAL A 253 -32.50 7.44 22.57
CA VAL A 253 -32.18 6.04 22.81
C VAL A 253 -32.26 5.28 21.50
N SER A 254 -31.21 4.54 21.20
CA SER A 254 -31.22 3.54 20.14
C SER A 254 -31.53 2.18 20.74
N TYR A 255 -32.58 1.52 20.27
CA TYR A 255 -32.93 0.14 20.61
C TYR A 255 -32.50 -0.79 19.47
N ALA A 256 -32.01 -1.97 19.82
CA ALA A 256 -31.61 -2.95 18.84
C ALA A 256 -32.27 -4.30 19.10
N ARG A 257 -32.78 -4.90 18.01
CA ARG A 257 -33.36 -6.24 18.00
C ARG A 257 -32.55 -7.16 17.09
N PRO A 258 -32.07 -8.31 17.61
CA PRO A 258 -31.33 -9.26 16.79
C PRO A 258 -32.27 -9.94 15.77
N GLY A 259 -31.89 -9.89 14.50
CA GLY A 259 -32.45 -10.71 13.41
C GLY A 259 -31.53 -11.89 13.09
N LYS A 260 -31.87 -12.68 12.06
CA LYS A 260 -31.09 -13.88 11.69
C LYS A 260 -29.66 -13.57 11.20
N TRP A 261 -29.51 -12.51 10.41
CA TRP A 261 -28.24 -12.08 9.80
C TRP A 261 -28.11 -10.56 9.76
N ASP A 262 -28.85 -9.89 10.63
CA ASP A 262 -28.91 -8.45 10.71
C ASP A 262 -29.38 -8.02 12.10
N VAL A 263 -29.22 -6.74 12.43
CA VAL A 263 -29.79 -6.12 13.63
C VAL A 263 -30.66 -4.96 13.19
N ASP A 264 -31.92 -5.03 13.59
CA ASP A 264 -32.87 -3.93 13.39
C ASP A 264 -32.65 -2.87 14.47
N ILE A 265 -32.39 -1.65 14.05
CA ILE A 265 -32.04 -0.53 14.93
C ILE A 265 -33.17 0.49 14.85
N ARG A 266 -33.77 0.78 16.00
CA ARG A 266 -34.88 1.72 16.12
C ARG A 266 -34.51 2.82 17.09
N VAL A 267 -34.73 4.06 16.67
CA VAL A 267 -34.34 5.24 17.42
C VAL A 267 -35.60 5.85 18.02
N ALA A 268 -35.60 6.11 19.33
CA ALA A 268 -36.73 6.70 20.03
C ALA A 268 -36.25 7.73 21.07
N CYS A 269 -37.03 8.79 21.26
CA CYS A 269 -36.76 9.77 22.30
C CYS A 269 -37.26 9.25 23.66
N LEU A 270 -36.53 9.60 24.72
CA LEU A 270 -36.95 9.28 26.08
C LEU A 270 -38.30 9.95 26.39
N LYS A 271 -39.21 9.19 27.01
CA LYS A 271 -40.54 9.70 27.40
C LYS A 271 -40.39 10.94 28.27
N GLY A 272 -40.94 12.07 27.80
CA GLY A 272 -40.92 13.35 28.51
C GLY A 272 -39.87 14.36 28.01
N LEU A 273 -39.01 13.99 27.06
CA LEU A 273 -38.06 14.88 26.39
C LEU A 273 -38.53 15.17 24.95
N SER A 274 -38.55 16.44 24.56
CA SER A 274 -38.78 16.84 23.18
C SER A 274 -37.57 16.45 22.32
N CYS A 275 -37.79 15.68 21.25
CA CYS A 275 -36.73 15.35 20.31
C CYS A 275 -36.14 16.65 19.71
N PRO A 276 -34.81 16.76 19.55
CA PRO A 276 -34.26 17.80 18.71
C PRO A 276 -34.86 17.66 17.31
N GLN A 277 -35.48 18.72 16.79
CA GLN A 277 -35.92 18.76 15.40
C GLN A 277 -34.67 18.71 14.52
N SER A 278 -34.48 17.61 13.81
CA SER A 278 -33.44 17.43 12.79
C SER A 278 -33.65 18.37 11.61
#